data_AF-A0A2A5JL51-F1
#
_entry.id   AF-A0A2A5JL51-F1
#
_cell.length_a   1.000
_cell.length_b   1.000
_cell.length_c   1.000
_cell.angle_alpha   90.00
_cell.angle_beta   90.00
_cell.angle_gamma   90.00
#
_symmetry.space_group_name_H-M   'P 1'
#
loop_
_entity.id
_entity.type
_entity.pdbx_description
1 polymer ?
#
loop_
_entity_poly.entity_id
_entity_poly.type
_entity_poly.pdbx_seq_one_letter_code
_entity_poly.pdbx_strand_id
1 'polypeptide(L)'
;MTLRTLFTLLLLIVVFITGFVAGVYTLPILTQPPAASHAEIQAVSKAATHRGQFVKALKDSDALHYANGEIYFSDKHIAFVGEIAPGPDYRLYLAKTFIESEADFKAQKHTMVEVARINQFSQFVLPRYLQTDLTKFHSAIIWCEHFEQFISAAPLNSPN
;
A
#
# COMPACT_ATOMS: atom_id res chain seq x y z
N MET A 1 39.55 2.52 27.62
CA MET A 1 39.10 1.57 26.59
C MET A 1 40.08 1.65 25.43
N THR A 2 40.58 0.53 24.88
CA THR A 2 41.56 0.60 23.78
C THR A 2 40.88 1.00 22.47
N LEU A 3 41.62 1.64 21.54
CA LEU A 3 41.10 2.00 20.21
C LEU A 3 40.53 0.80 19.45
N ARG A 4 41.16 -0.38 19.62
CA ARG A 4 40.69 -1.64 19.03
C ARG A 4 39.33 -2.08 19.60
N THR A 5 39.15 -1.97 20.92
CA THR A 5 37.85 -2.24 21.57
C THR A 5 36.78 -1.27 21.10
N LEU A 6 37.11 0.02 20.93
CA LEU A 6 36.18 1.03 20.43
C LEU A 6 35.71 0.70 19.01
N PHE A 7 36.64 0.33 18.13
CA PHE A 7 36.37 -0.06 16.75
C PHE A 7 35.51 -1.33 16.66
N THR A 8 35.83 -2.37 17.45
CA THR A 8 35.02 -3.60 17.49
C THR A 8 33.61 -3.31 17.98
N LEU A 9 33.44 -2.49 19.01
CA LEU A 9 32.11 -2.11 19.51
C LEU A 9 31.30 -1.38 18.43
N LEU A 10 31.93 -0.42 17.74
CA LEU A 10 31.29 0.32 16.66
C LEU A 10 30.84 -0.62 15.53
N LEU A 11 31.69 -1.55 15.12
CA LEU A 11 31.34 -2.53 14.08
C LEU A 11 30.14 -3.40 14.50
N LEU A 12 30.12 -3.89 15.75
CA LEU A 12 29.01 -4.69 16.26
C LEU A 12 27.70 -3.91 16.28
N ILE A 13 27.74 -2.63 16.68
CA ILE A 13 26.57 -1.74 16.67
C ILE A 13 26.06 -1.57 15.23
N VAL A 14 26.95 -1.31 14.27
CA VAL A 14 26.56 -1.16 12.86
C VAL A 14 25.92 -2.45 12.34
N VAL A 15 26.54 -3.60 12.55
CA VAL A 15 26.00 -4.89 12.12
C VAL A 15 24.63 -5.16 12.76
N PHE A 16 24.48 -4.89 14.06
CA PHE A 16 23.20 -5.06 14.75
C PHE A 16 22.11 -4.14 14.18
N ILE A 17 22.40 -2.84 14.01
CA ILE A 17 21.43 -1.88 13.47
C ILE A 17 21.02 -2.26 12.05
N THR A 18 21.99 -2.58 11.18
CA THR A 18 21.69 -2.98 9.80
C THR A 18 20.87 -4.27 9.76
N GLY A 19 21.23 -5.27 10.57
CA GLY A 19 20.48 -6.53 10.65
C GLY A 19 19.05 -6.33 11.17
N PHE A 20 18.88 -5.50 12.19
CA PHE A 20 17.56 -5.17 12.74
C PHE A 20 16.68 -4.44 11.72
N VAL A 21 17.20 -3.40 11.06
CA VAL A 21 16.48 -2.66 10.02
C VAL A 21 16.09 -3.58 8.87
N ALA A 22 17.03 -4.38 8.34
CA ALA A 22 16.74 -5.34 7.29
C ALA A 22 15.66 -6.35 7.72
N GLY A 23 15.69 -6.82 8.97
CA GLY A 23 14.66 -7.71 9.53
C GLY A 23 13.27 -7.06 9.55
N VAL A 24 13.17 -5.81 10.00
CA VAL A 24 11.89 -5.07 10.04
C VAL A 24 11.31 -4.89 8.63
N TYR A 25 12.14 -4.54 7.63
CA TYR A 25 11.67 -4.33 6.26
C TYR A 25 11.41 -5.63 5.47
N THR A 26 12.02 -6.74 5.86
CA THR A 26 11.75 -8.06 5.25
C THR A 26 10.54 -8.77 5.87
N LEU A 27 10.17 -8.43 7.11
CA LEU A 27 9.07 -9.08 7.82
C LEU A 27 7.74 -9.05 7.03
N PRO A 28 7.27 -7.92 6.45
CA PRO A 28 6.04 -7.92 5.66
C PRO A 28 6.05 -8.93 4.52
N ILE A 29 7.21 -9.14 3.88
CA ILE A 29 7.37 -10.10 2.77
C ILE A 29 7.24 -11.54 3.29
N LEU A 30 7.83 -11.83 4.45
CA LEU A 30 7.83 -13.16 5.07
C LEU A 30 6.47 -13.53 5.67
N THR A 31 5.68 -12.54 6.09
CA THR A 31 4.39 -12.76 6.78
C THR A 31 3.17 -12.53 5.91
N GLN A 32 3.32 -12.06 4.67
CA GLN A 32 2.18 -11.85 3.78
C GLN A 32 1.46 -13.18 3.50
N PRO A 33 0.12 -13.18 3.41
CA PRO A 33 -0.60 -14.35 2.93
C PRO A 33 -0.24 -14.68 1.47
N PRO A 34 -0.56 -15.90 1.00
CA PRO A 34 -0.44 -16.25 -0.41
C PRO A 34 -1.22 -15.28 -1.30
N ALA A 35 -0.68 -15.01 -2.49
CA ALA A 35 -1.35 -14.18 -3.48
C ALA A 35 -2.66 -14.81 -3.96
N ALA A 36 -3.64 -13.96 -4.30
CA ALA A 36 -4.88 -14.41 -4.91
C ALA A 36 -4.63 -15.06 -6.28
N SER A 37 -5.45 -16.06 -6.62
CA SER A 37 -5.41 -16.72 -7.91
C SER A 37 -5.98 -15.83 -9.02
N HIS A 38 -5.56 -16.09 -10.27
CA HIS A 38 -6.10 -15.41 -11.44
C HIS A 38 -7.63 -15.52 -11.55
N ALA A 39 -8.21 -16.67 -11.15
CA ALA A 39 -9.65 -16.88 -11.17
C ALA A 39 -10.39 -15.97 -10.17
N GLU A 40 -9.82 -15.79 -8.97
CA GLU A 40 -10.38 -14.89 -7.95
C GLU A 40 -10.31 -13.42 -8.40
N ILE A 41 -9.17 -13.00 -8.96
CA ILE A 41 -9.02 -11.65 -9.53
C ILE A 41 -10.04 -11.41 -10.65
N GLN A 42 -10.19 -12.37 -11.58
CA GLN A 42 -11.15 -12.26 -12.68
C GLN A 42 -12.60 -12.20 -12.22
N ALA A 43 -12.96 -12.93 -11.16
CA ALA A 43 -14.31 -12.91 -10.62
C ALA A 43 -14.68 -11.51 -10.09
N VAL A 44 -13.76 -10.86 -9.38
CA VAL A 44 -13.97 -9.51 -8.86
C VAL A 44 -13.88 -8.44 -9.95
N SER A 45 -12.91 -8.54 -10.87
CA SER A 45 -12.71 -7.54 -11.91
C SER A 45 -13.88 -7.48 -12.90
N LYS A 46 -14.49 -8.63 -13.26
CA LYS A 46 -15.70 -8.67 -14.10
C LYS A 46 -16.93 -8.07 -13.42
N ALA A 47 -17.00 -8.14 -12.09
CA ALA A 47 -18.09 -7.57 -11.30
C ALA A 47 -17.78 -6.14 -10.82
N ALA A 48 -16.64 -5.57 -11.23
CA ALA A 48 -16.22 -4.27 -10.76
C ALA A 48 -17.10 -3.16 -11.34
N THR A 49 -17.39 -2.16 -10.53
CA THR A 49 -18.08 -0.92 -10.97
C THR A 49 -17.12 0.26 -11.05
N HIS A 50 -15.93 0.13 -10.45
CA HIS A 50 -14.86 1.12 -10.52
C HIS A 50 -13.51 0.43 -10.63
N ARG A 51 -12.57 1.09 -11.32
CA ARG A 51 -11.17 0.67 -11.40
C ARG A 51 -10.23 1.87 -11.32
N GLY A 52 -8.98 1.61 -10.96
CA GLY A 52 -7.91 2.59 -10.97
C GLY A 52 -6.58 1.98 -11.39
N GLN A 53 -5.70 2.81 -11.96
CA GLN A 53 -4.33 2.43 -12.30
C GLN A 53 -3.36 3.14 -11.36
N PHE A 54 -2.65 2.37 -10.54
CA PHE A 54 -1.49 2.85 -9.80
C PHE A 54 -0.28 2.92 -10.72
N VAL A 55 0.52 3.97 -10.57
CA VAL A 55 1.76 4.18 -11.31
C VAL A 55 2.91 4.42 -10.34
N LYS A 56 4.10 3.93 -10.71
CA LYS A 56 5.27 3.97 -9.83
C LYS A 56 5.81 5.38 -9.55
N ALA A 57 5.54 6.33 -10.43
CA ALA A 57 6.12 7.67 -10.39
C ALA A 57 5.04 8.74 -10.12
N LEU A 58 4.57 8.82 -8.88
CA LEU A 58 3.84 10.00 -8.37
C LEU A 58 4.81 10.97 -7.69
N LYS A 59 4.32 12.17 -7.39
CA LYS A 59 5.11 13.25 -6.78
C LYS A 59 5.97 12.81 -5.56
N ASP A 60 5.38 12.10 -4.60
CA ASP A 60 6.09 11.63 -3.39
C ASP A 60 6.47 10.14 -3.45
N SER A 61 6.42 9.49 -4.64
CA SER A 61 6.86 8.09 -4.76
C SER A 61 8.38 7.96 -4.83
N ASP A 62 8.91 6.91 -4.20
CA ASP A 62 10.33 6.58 -4.21
C ASP A 62 10.57 5.06 -4.34
N ALA A 63 11.81 4.60 -4.14
CA ALA A 63 12.18 3.19 -4.27
C ALA A 63 11.58 2.27 -3.18
N LEU A 64 11.12 2.84 -2.06
CA LEU A 64 10.53 2.16 -0.92
C LEU A 64 9.03 2.44 -0.77
N HIS A 65 8.50 3.47 -1.44
CA HIS A 65 7.11 3.89 -1.35
C HIS A 65 6.50 4.04 -2.75
N TYR A 66 5.97 2.94 -3.27
CA TYR A 66 5.31 2.92 -4.59
C TYR A 66 4.24 1.84 -4.69
N ALA A 67 3.38 2.00 -5.70
CA ALA A 67 2.56 0.92 -6.24
C ALA A 67 2.49 1.04 -7.76
N ASN A 68 2.33 -0.09 -8.44
CA ASN A 68 2.12 -0.15 -9.88
C ASN A 68 1.18 -1.33 -10.19
N GLY A 69 0.03 -1.06 -10.79
CA GLY A 69 -0.96 -2.10 -11.05
C GLY A 69 -2.39 -1.59 -11.16
N GLU A 70 -3.30 -2.49 -11.49
CA GLU A 70 -4.72 -2.20 -11.56
C GLU A 70 -5.43 -2.61 -10.27
N ILE A 71 -6.29 -1.74 -9.77
CA ILE A 71 -7.23 -2.02 -8.68
C ILE A 71 -8.66 -2.02 -9.21
N TYR A 72 -9.47 -2.95 -8.73
CA TYR A 72 -10.87 -3.12 -9.10
C TYR A 72 -11.74 -3.12 -7.84
N PHE A 73 -12.87 -2.43 -7.91
CA PHE A 73 -13.84 -2.36 -6.84
C PHE A 73 -15.16 -2.95 -7.31
N SER A 74 -15.53 -4.09 -6.74
CA SER A 74 -16.90 -4.62 -6.79
C SER A 74 -17.70 -4.12 -5.59
N ASP A 75 -18.96 -4.53 -5.48
CA ASP A 75 -19.78 -4.26 -4.30
C ASP A 75 -19.04 -4.70 -3.02
N LYS A 76 -18.69 -5.99 -2.91
CA LYS A 76 -18.17 -6.56 -1.64
C LYS A 76 -16.65 -6.71 -1.57
N HIS A 77 -15.95 -6.70 -2.69
CA HIS A 77 -14.53 -7.05 -2.76
C HIS A 77 -13.72 -6.03 -3.55
N ILE A 78 -12.45 -5.96 -3.19
CA ILE A 78 -11.40 -5.23 -3.89
C ILE A 78 -10.43 -6.26 -4.45
N ALA A 79 -10.12 -6.16 -5.73
CA ALA A 79 -9.04 -6.94 -6.33
C ALA A 79 -7.91 -6.00 -6.76
N PHE A 80 -6.68 -6.47 -6.64
CA PHE A 80 -5.52 -5.77 -7.16
C PHE A 80 -4.60 -6.76 -7.86
N VAL A 81 -4.04 -6.31 -8.98
CA VAL A 81 -3.02 -7.03 -9.73
C VAL A 81 -1.87 -6.08 -10.04
N GLY A 82 -0.70 -6.38 -9.52
CA GLY A 82 0.49 -5.58 -9.74
C GLY A 82 1.54 -5.80 -8.68
N GLU A 83 2.18 -4.71 -8.28
CA GLU A 83 3.23 -4.67 -7.27
C GLU A 83 3.05 -3.45 -6.38
N ILE A 84 3.22 -3.67 -5.08
CA ILE A 84 3.22 -2.63 -4.05
C ILE A 84 4.53 -2.78 -3.26
N ALA A 85 5.20 -1.68 -2.93
CA ALA A 85 6.37 -1.74 -2.06
C ALA A 85 5.96 -2.30 -0.67
N PRO A 86 6.60 -3.34 -0.12
CA PRO A 86 6.14 -3.96 1.13
C PRO A 86 6.21 -3.05 2.36
N GLY A 87 5.22 -3.14 3.25
CA GLY A 87 5.21 -2.38 4.51
C GLY A 87 4.24 -2.92 5.56
N PRO A 88 4.34 -2.47 6.83
CA PRO A 88 3.73 -3.18 7.96
C PRO A 88 2.23 -2.93 8.19
N ASP A 89 1.69 -1.76 7.81
CA ASP A 89 0.27 -1.42 8.10
C ASP A 89 -0.37 -0.60 6.98
N TYR A 90 -0.49 -1.21 5.81
CA TYR A 90 -1.08 -0.53 4.65
C TYR A 90 -2.59 -0.53 4.71
N ARG A 91 -3.16 0.64 4.50
CA ARG A 91 -4.59 0.91 4.46
C ARG A 91 -4.96 1.49 3.11
N LEU A 92 -6.13 1.10 2.64
CA LEU A 92 -6.70 1.62 1.42
C LEU A 92 -7.79 2.63 1.77
N TYR A 93 -7.59 3.86 1.32
CA TYR A 93 -8.52 4.97 1.50
C TYR A 93 -9.18 5.33 0.18
N LEU A 94 -10.45 5.76 0.25
CA LEU A 94 -11.15 6.44 -0.83
C LEU A 94 -11.18 7.94 -0.54
N ALA A 95 -10.82 8.74 -1.53
CA ALA A 95 -10.81 10.19 -1.44
C ALA A 95 -11.60 10.86 -2.57
N LYS A 96 -12.12 12.05 -2.29
CA LYS A 96 -12.89 12.86 -3.26
C LYS A 96 -12.00 13.64 -4.22
N THR A 97 -10.70 13.66 -3.96
CA THR A 97 -9.71 14.44 -4.70
C THR A 97 -8.51 13.53 -4.93
N PHE A 98 -7.92 13.63 -6.12
CA PHE A 98 -6.65 12.98 -6.40
C PHE A 98 -5.54 13.77 -5.71
N ILE A 99 -4.69 13.07 -4.95
CA ILE A 99 -3.53 13.62 -4.25
C ILE A 99 -2.33 12.73 -4.50
N GLU A 100 -1.13 13.30 -4.36
CA GLU A 100 0.12 12.61 -4.68
C GLU A 100 1.18 12.79 -3.59
N SER A 101 0.83 13.38 -2.43
CA SER A 101 1.79 13.70 -1.39
C SER A 101 1.35 13.30 0.01
N GLU A 102 2.34 13.06 0.88
CA GLU A 102 2.13 12.77 2.30
C GLU A 102 1.42 13.93 3.00
N ALA A 103 1.84 15.16 2.69
CA ALA A 103 1.28 16.38 3.26
C ALA A 103 -0.20 16.55 2.91
N ASP A 104 -0.56 16.32 1.65
CA ASP A 104 -1.96 16.40 1.19
C ASP A 104 -2.80 15.31 1.83
N PHE A 105 -2.26 14.09 1.98
CA PHE A 105 -2.94 12.99 2.67
C PHE A 105 -3.23 13.37 4.12
N LYS A 106 -2.22 13.82 4.88
CA LYS A 106 -2.37 14.25 6.27
C LYS A 106 -3.40 15.36 6.41
N ALA A 107 -3.40 16.35 5.52
CA ALA A 107 -4.37 17.44 5.52
C ALA A 107 -5.82 16.96 5.24
N GLN A 108 -6.00 15.99 4.35
CA GLN A 108 -7.32 15.57 3.87
C GLN A 108 -7.84 14.26 4.49
N LYS A 109 -7.03 13.52 5.25
CA LYS A 109 -7.37 12.20 5.82
C LYS A 109 -8.72 12.16 6.52
N HIS A 110 -9.06 13.22 7.25
CA HIS A 110 -10.34 13.34 7.98
C HIS A 110 -11.59 13.32 7.07
N THR A 111 -11.43 13.53 5.77
CA THR A 111 -12.50 13.49 4.77
C THR A 111 -12.58 12.15 4.01
N MET A 112 -11.57 11.30 4.19
CA MET A 112 -11.41 10.05 3.46
C MET A 112 -12.10 8.90 4.19
N VAL A 113 -12.33 7.82 3.45
CA VAL A 113 -12.94 6.60 3.99
C VAL A 113 -11.96 5.45 3.83
N GLU A 114 -11.54 4.85 4.94
CA GLU A 114 -10.78 3.60 4.93
C GLU A 114 -11.72 2.45 4.54
N VAL A 115 -11.31 1.61 3.58
CA VAL A 115 -12.16 0.53 3.04
C VAL A 115 -11.54 -0.86 3.10
N ALA A 116 -10.22 -0.96 3.27
CA ALA A 116 -9.51 -2.23 3.39
C ALA A 116 -8.14 -2.09 4.08
N ARG A 117 -7.65 -3.21 4.63
CA ARG A 117 -6.27 -3.40 5.06
C ARG A 117 -5.53 -4.23 4.02
N ILE A 118 -4.37 -3.77 3.58
CA ILE A 118 -3.53 -4.46 2.60
C ILE A 118 -2.38 -5.13 3.34
N ASN A 119 -2.27 -6.44 3.21
CA ASN A 119 -1.18 -7.24 3.76
C ASN A 119 -0.57 -8.20 2.72
N GLN A 120 -0.92 -8.00 1.44
CA GLN A 120 -0.42 -8.72 0.27
C GLN A 120 0.08 -7.68 -0.72
N PHE A 121 1.29 -7.85 -1.24
CA PHE A 121 1.99 -6.79 -1.98
C PHE A 121 2.13 -7.06 -3.49
N SER A 122 1.45 -8.10 -3.98
CA SER A 122 1.42 -8.45 -5.41
C SER A 122 0.00 -8.55 -5.95
N GLN A 123 -0.67 -9.70 -5.80
CA GLN A 123 -2.05 -9.91 -6.22
C GLN A 123 -2.91 -10.26 -5.01
N PHE A 124 -4.04 -9.58 -4.87
CA PHE A 124 -4.95 -9.81 -3.74
C PHE A 124 -6.41 -9.69 -4.11
N VAL A 125 -7.24 -10.38 -3.32
CA VAL A 125 -8.67 -10.12 -3.19
C VAL A 125 -8.96 -9.88 -1.72
N LEU A 126 -9.49 -8.71 -1.39
CA LEU A 126 -9.78 -8.29 -0.03
C LEU A 126 -11.25 -7.92 0.13
N PRO A 127 -11.89 -8.22 1.26
CA PRO A 127 -13.24 -7.75 1.54
C PRO A 127 -13.23 -6.23 1.78
N ARG A 128 -14.26 -5.55 1.29
CA ARG A 128 -14.58 -4.16 1.67
C ARG A 128 -15.34 -4.19 2.98
N TYR A 129 -14.66 -3.85 4.09
CA TYR A 129 -15.34 -3.86 5.39
C TYR A 129 -16.34 -2.71 5.53
N LEU A 130 -16.18 -1.62 4.77
CA LEU A 130 -17.12 -0.51 4.73
C LEU A 130 -17.71 -0.34 3.33
N GLN A 131 -19.03 -0.50 3.26
CA GLN A 131 -19.79 -0.37 2.03
C GLN A 131 -20.20 1.10 1.84
N THR A 132 -19.52 1.75 0.91
CA THR A 132 -19.80 3.13 0.52
C THR A 132 -20.14 3.22 -0.95
N ASP A 133 -20.96 4.21 -1.28
CA ASP A 133 -21.21 4.63 -2.64
C ASP A 133 -19.91 5.15 -3.29
N LEU A 134 -19.35 4.35 -4.19
CA LEU A 134 -18.08 4.62 -4.86
C LEU A 134 -18.16 5.83 -5.79
N THR A 135 -19.36 6.22 -6.25
CA THR A 135 -19.54 7.37 -7.16
C THR A 135 -19.19 8.72 -6.50
N LYS A 136 -19.06 8.74 -5.17
CA LYS A 136 -18.68 9.92 -4.39
C LYS A 136 -17.17 10.13 -4.29
N PHE A 137 -16.37 9.18 -4.80
CA PHE A 137 -14.92 9.18 -4.66
C PHE A 137 -14.25 9.18 -6.03
N HIS A 138 -13.12 9.86 -6.11
CA HIS A 138 -12.37 10.08 -7.35
C HIS A 138 -10.99 9.43 -7.33
N SER A 139 -10.54 8.93 -6.18
CA SER A 139 -9.24 8.29 -6.06
C SER A 139 -9.22 7.22 -4.97
N ALA A 140 -8.35 6.23 -5.17
CA ALA A 140 -7.95 5.25 -4.18
C ALA A 140 -6.51 5.54 -3.76
N ILE A 141 -6.22 5.49 -2.47
CA ILE A 141 -4.91 5.85 -1.90
C ILE A 141 -4.43 4.73 -0.99
N ILE A 142 -3.18 4.30 -1.16
CA ILE A 142 -2.51 3.36 -0.27
C ILE A 142 -1.64 4.18 0.70
N TRP A 143 -1.87 3.97 1.99
CA TRP A 143 -1.19 4.70 3.06
C TRP A 143 -0.68 3.73 4.13
N CYS A 144 0.54 3.95 4.62
CA CYS A 144 1.06 3.22 5.77
C CYS A 144 0.73 3.97 7.07
N GLU A 145 -0.20 3.43 7.87
CA GLU A 145 -0.57 4.07 9.15
C GLU A 145 0.58 4.04 10.16
N HIS A 146 1.38 2.98 10.18
CA HIS A 146 2.42 2.81 11.19
C HIS A 146 3.64 3.73 10.96
N PHE A 147 4.01 3.97 9.71
CA PHE A 147 5.15 4.84 9.36
C PHE A 147 4.72 6.23 8.89
N GLU A 148 3.42 6.50 8.84
CA GLU A 148 2.84 7.72 8.28
C GLU A 148 3.36 8.07 6.89
N GLN A 149 3.47 7.07 6.01
CA GLN A 149 4.02 7.22 4.67
C GLN A 149 2.96 7.08 3.58
N PHE A 150 3.01 8.00 2.60
CA PHE A 150 2.25 7.88 1.35
C PHE A 150 2.88 6.83 0.46
N ILE A 151 2.10 5.83 0.04
CA ILE A 151 2.63 4.75 -0.81
C ILE A 151 2.32 5.02 -2.28
N SER A 152 1.04 5.24 -2.60
CA SER A 152 0.62 5.61 -3.95
C SER A 152 -0.86 5.99 -3.99
N ALA A 153 -1.31 6.55 -5.10
CA ALA A 153 -2.70 6.87 -5.38
C ALA A 153 -3.06 6.53 -6.83
N ALA A 154 -4.34 6.24 -7.07
CA ALA A 154 -4.88 5.99 -8.40
C ALA A 154 -6.21 6.75 -8.56
N PRO A 155 -6.42 7.49 -9.67
CA PRO A 155 -7.74 7.97 -10.03
C PRO A 155 -8.71 6.80 -10.24
N LEU A 156 -9.97 6.96 -9.81
CA LEU A 156 -11.03 5.98 -9.98
C LEU A 156 -11.95 6.36 -11.13
N ASN A 157 -12.23 5.39 -12.00
CA ASN A 157 -13.14 5.53 -13.13
C ASN A 157 -14.06 4.31 -13.23
N SER A 158 -15.21 4.46 -13.88
CA SER A 158 -16.03 3.29 -14.26
C SER A 158 -15.26 2.38 -15.23
N PRO A 159 -15.39 1.05 -15.15
CA PRO A 159 -14.84 0.14 -16.13
C PRO A 159 -15.51 0.38 -17.49
N ASN A 160 -14.70 0.37 -18.54
CA ASN A 160 -15.15 0.44 -19.93
C ASN A 160 -15.76 -0.90 -20.38
#